data_AF-A0A1D2RVZ6-F1
#
_entry.id   AF-A0A1D2RVZ6-F1
#
_cell.length_a   1.000
_cell.length_b   1.000
_cell.length_c   1.000
_cell.angle_alpha   90.00
_cell.angle_beta   90.00
_cell.angle_gamma   90.00
#
_symmetry.space_group_name_H-M   'P 1'
#
loop_
_entity.id
_entity.type
_entity.pdbx_description
1 polymer ?
#
loop_
_entity_poly.entity_id
_entity_poly.type
_entity_poly.pdbx_seq_one_letter_code
_entity_poly.pdbx_strand_id
1 'polypeptide(L)'
;MSDESLRFRLRQLPREIEPRRDLWPGIAARLPARRSPARPWPTLLALAACLCLAVGAAVYLRPAAEPAPGLEQALVEREVEALTREYEAALAEMAGLPVPEPLLPALATLDASAEEIRGALAEQPGSTRLLDQLKRTYTRRLALTQRAVLG
;
A
#
# COMPACT_ATOMS: atom_id res chain seq x y z
N MET A 1 32.85 -64.30 44.40
CA MET A 1 32.26 -64.19 43.05
C MET A 1 32.63 -62.82 42.50
N SER A 2 33.49 -62.75 41.49
CA SER A 2 34.05 -61.50 40.94
C SER A 2 33.09 -60.82 39.96
N ASP A 3 33.07 -59.49 39.91
CA ASP A 3 32.30 -58.66 38.94
C ASP A 3 32.60 -59.06 37.48
N GLU A 4 33.86 -59.44 37.20
CA GLU A 4 34.31 -60.06 35.95
C GLU A 4 33.44 -61.24 35.51
N SER A 5 33.09 -62.12 36.45
CA SER A 5 32.26 -63.30 36.22
C SER A 5 30.80 -62.91 35.91
N LEU A 6 30.32 -61.82 36.50
CA LEU A 6 28.96 -61.31 36.28
C LEU A 6 28.84 -60.66 34.90
N ARG A 7 29.85 -59.87 34.51
CA ARG A 7 29.95 -59.27 33.16
C ARG A 7 30.09 -60.32 32.08
N PHE A 8 30.81 -61.41 32.35
CA PHE A 8 30.88 -62.54 31.42
C PHE A 8 29.53 -63.24 31.27
N ARG A 9 28.79 -63.46 32.36
CA ARG A 9 27.41 -64.00 32.30
C ARG A 9 26.45 -63.08 31.57
N LEU A 10 26.47 -61.77 31.82
CA LEU A 10 25.62 -60.81 31.10
C LEU A 10 25.87 -60.81 29.59
N ARG A 11 27.13 -61.02 29.16
CA ARG A 11 27.47 -61.18 27.74
C ARG A 11 26.93 -62.47 27.12
N GLN A 12 26.61 -63.48 27.92
CA GLN A 12 26.04 -64.75 27.47
C GLN A 12 24.50 -64.77 27.46
N LEU A 13 23.83 -63.80 28.08
CA LEU A 13 22.36 -63.75 28.00
C LEU A 13 21.93 -63.41 26.56
N PRO A 14 20.89 -64.09 26.05
CA PRO A 14 20.31 -63.73 24.76
C PRO A 14 19.73 -62.31 24.85
N ARG A 15 20.01 -61.49 23.81
CA ARG A 15 19.52 -60.11 23.73
C ARG A 15 18.00 -60.03 23.54
N GLU A 16 17.42 -61.08 22.98
CA GLU A 16 16.00 -61.16 22.65
C GLU A 16 15.41 -62.45 23.24
N ILE A 17 14.25 -62.31 23.87
CA ILE A 17 13.48 -63.42 24.42
C ILE A 17 12.06 -63.24 23.91
N GLU A 18 11.59 -64.20 23.12
CA GLU A 18 10.22 -64.18 22.64
C GLU A 18 9.27 -64.65 23.74
N PRO A 19 8.29 -63.83 24.14
CA PRO A 19 7.38 -64.19 25.22
C PRO A 19 6.46 -65.33 24.78
N ARG A 20 6.26 -66.33 25.66
CA ARG A 20 5.42 -67.52 25.37
C ARG A 20 3.95 -67.20 25.06
N ARG A 21 3.48 -66.00 25.42
CA ARG A 21 2.10 -65.55 25.22
C ARG A 21 2.10 -64.06 24.94
N ASP A 22 1.03 -63.58 24.33
CA ASP A 22 0.81 -62.14 24.19
C ASP A 22 0.58 -61.50 25.58
N LEU A 23 1.53 -60.66 25.99
CA LEU A 23 1.48 -59.91 27.25
C LEU A 23 0.86 -58.52 27.08
N TRP A 24 0.66 -58.08 25.83
CA TRP A 24 0.17 -56.75 25.51
C TRP A 24 -1.18 -56.42 26.17
N PRO A 25 -2.18 -57.31 26.23
CA PRO A 25 -3.47 -56.99 26.83
C PRO A 25 -3.36 -56.60 28.31
N GLY A 26 -2.47 -57.25 29.06
CA GLY A 26 -2.24 -56.96 30.47
C GLY A 26 -1.50 -55.64 30.70
N ILE A 27 -0.60 -55.27 29.77
CA ILE A 27 0.10 -53.99 29.79
C ILE A 27 -0.88 -52.88 29.43
N ALA A 28 -1.64 -53.03 28.34
CA ALA A 28 -2.64 -52.06 27.89
C ALA A 28 -3.68 -51.73 28.96
N ALA A 29 -4.13 -52.73 29.72
CA ALA A 29 -5.07 -52.53 30.83
C ALA A 29 -4.50 -51.69 32.00
N ARG A 30 -3.17 -51.59 32.11
CA ARG A 30 -2.49 -50.83 33.17
C ARG A 30 -1.98 -49.47 32.71
N LEU A 31 -2.04 -49.16 31.41
CA LEU A 31 -1.67 -47.82 30.95
C LEU A 31 -2.75 -46.80 31.34
N PRO A 32 -2.39 -45.67 31.94
CA PRO A 32 -3.34 -44.59 32.17
C PRO A 32 -3.79 -44.04 30.81
N ALA A 33 -5.10 -43.95 30.60
CA ALA A 33 -5.67 -43.35 29.39
C ALA A 33 -5.20 -41.88 29.30
N ARG A 34 -4.26 -41.60 28.39
CA ARG A 34 -3.90 -40.22 28.03
C ARG A 34 -5.10 -39.58 27.37
N ARG A 35 -5.85 -38.78 28.11
CA ARG A 35 -6.79 -37.81 27.54
C ARG A 35 -5.98 -36.69 26.91
N SER A 36 -5.81 -36.73 25.58
CA SER A 36 -5.37 -35.55 24.84
C SER A 36 -6.51 -34.53 24.83
N PRO A 37 -6.33 -33.31 25.34
CA PRO A 37 -7.30 -32.25 25.08
C PRO A 37 -7.22 -31.90 23.58
N ALA A 38 -8.30 -32.16 22.85
CA ALA A 38 -8.45 -31.64 21.49
C ALA A 38 -8.56 -30.12 21.58
N ARG A 39 -7.44 -29.43 21.31
CA ARG A 39 -7.37 -27.97 21.34
C ARG A 39 -8.00 -27.43 20.04
N PRO A 40 -9.09 -26.63 20.10
CA PRO A 40 -9.80 -26.15 18.92
C PRO A 40 -9.09 -24.93 18.31
N TRP A 41 -7.81 -25.10 17.96
CA TRP A 41 -7.00 -24.02 17.40
C TRP A 41 -7.14 -23.79 15.87
N PRO A 42 -7.55 -24.78 15.03
CA PRO A 42 -7.61 -24.52 13.58
C PRO A 42 -8.93 -23.89 13.12
N THR A 43 -10.00 -23.88 13.91
CA THR A 43 -11.32 -23.36 13.46
C THR A 43 -11.36 -21.83 13.41
N LEU A 44 -10.65 -21.14 14.32
CA LEU A 44 -10.54 -19.67 14.28
C LEU A 44 -9.68 -19.19 13.09
N LEU A 45 -8.66 -19.97 12.72
CA LEU A 45 -7.77 -19.64 11.61
C LEU A 45 -8.44 -19.90 10.25
N ALA A 46 -9.25 -20.95 10.16
CA ALA A 46 -10.09 -21.22 8.98
C ALA A 46 -11.16 -20.14 8.78
N LEU A 47 -11.75 -19.62 9.85
CA LEU A 47 -12.76 -18.56 9.79
C LEU A 47 -12.16 -17.23 9.30
N ALA A 48 -10.94 -16.90 9.74
CA ALA A 48 -10.18 -15.76 9.23
C ALA A 48 -9.84 -15.91 7.74
N ALA A 49 -9.41 -17.10 7.30
CA ALA A 49 -9.11 -17.36 5.89
C ALA A 49 -10.35 -17.25 4.98
N CYS A 50 -11.50 -17.78 5.42
CA CYS A 50 -12.77 -17.63 4.72
C CYS A 50 -13.21 -16.16 4.64
N LEU A 51 -13.00 -15.38 5.71
CA LEU A 51 -13.32 -13.95 5.70
C LEU A 51 -12.42 -13.18 4.72
N CYS A 52 -11.11 -13.44 4.71
CA CYS A 52 -10.19 -12.82 3.76
C CYS A 52 -10.52 -13.18 2.31
N LEU A 53 -10.88 -14.45 2.03
CA LEU A 53 -11.31 -14.88 0.69
C LEU A 53 -12.63 -14.24 0.28
N ALA A 54 -13.61 -14.13 1.19
CA ALA A 54 -14.88 -13.47 0.92
C ALA A 54 -14.71 -11.98 0.64
N VAL A 55 -13.86 -11.28 1.41
CA VAL A 55 -13.54 -9.87 1.20
C VAL A 55 -12.78 -9.68 -0.12
N GLY A 56 -11.77 -10.51 -0.40
CA GLY A 56 -11.02 -10.46 -1.66
C GLY A 56 -11.89 -10.72 -2.88
N ALA A 57 -12.76 -11.73 -2.82
CA ALA A 57 -13.74 -12.01 -3.88
C ALA A 57 -14.74 -10.87 -4.04
N ALA A 58 -15.25 -10.28 -2.95
CA ALA A 58 -16.17 -9.15 -3.02
C ALA A 58 -15.53 -7.90 -3.66
N VAL A 59 -14.23 -7.67 -3.45
CA VAL A 59 -13.47 -6.60 -4.11
C VAL A 59 -13.26 -6.91 -5.59
N TYR A 60 -12.94 -8.15 -5.94
CA TYR A 60 -12.69 -8.57 -7.32
C TYR A 60 -13.97 -8.60 -8.18
N LEU A 61 -15.09 -9.01 -7.60
CA LEU A 61 -16.40 -9.04 -8.25
C LEU A 61 -17.16 -7.70 -8.17
N ARG A 62 -16.62 -6.69 -7.47
CA ARG A 62 -17.23 -5.36 -7.49
C ARG A 62 -17.13 -4.83 -8.93
N PRO A 63 -18.26 -4.56 -9.61
CA PRO A 63 -18.20 -3.79 -10.84
C PRO A 63 -17.49 -2.48 -10.53
N ALA A 64 -16.63 -2.02 -11.44
CA ALA A 64 -15.99 -0.71 -11.32
C ALA A 64 -17.10 0.30 -11.04
N ALA A 65 -17.20 0.73 -9.78
CA ALA A 65 -18.15 1.77 -9.41
C ALA A 65 -17.69 2.98 -10.19
N GLU A 66 -18.54 3.48 -11.10
CA GLU A 66 -18.23 4.73 -11.78
C GLU A 66 -17.88 5.75 -10.70
N PRO A 67 -16.72 6.42 -10.81
CA PRO A 67 -16.32 7.41 -9.82
C PRO A 67 -17.49 8.38 -9.66
N ALA A 68 -17.90 8.60 -8.41
CA ALA A 68 -19.00 9.51 -8.14
C ALA A 68 -18.70 10.84 -8.87
N PRO A 69 -19.65 11.41 -9.63
CA PRO A 69 -19.37 12.49 -10.58
C PRO A 69 -18.73 13.74 -9.96
N GLY A 70 -18.79 13.91 -8.63
CA GLY A 70 -18.13 15.00 -7.90
C GLY A 70 -16.72 14.69 -7.39
N LEU A 71 -16.28 13.43 -7.34
CA LEU A 71 -14.96 13.07 -6.79
C LEU A 71 -13.83 13.52 -7.71
N GLU A 72 -13.99 13.32 -9.03
CA GLU A 72 -13.04 13.79 -10.03
C GLU A 72 -12.99 15.32 -10.07
N GLN A 73 -14.15 15.98 -10.01
CA GLN A 73 -14.25 17.45 -9.97
C GLN A 73 -13.53 18.02 -8.75
N ALA A 74 -13.76 17.44 -7.57
CA ALA A 74 -13.08 17.86 -6.33
C ALA A 74 -11.56 17.59 -6.37
N LEU A 75 -11.11 16.55 -7.09
CA LEU A 75 -9.68 16.32 -7.31
C LEU A 75 -9.08 17.39 -8.22
N VAL A 76 -9.75 17.71 -9.33
CA VAL A 76 -9.27 18.75 -10.26
C VAL A 76 -9.24 20.11 -9.57
N GLU A 77 -10.24 20.46 -8.76
CA GLU A 77 -10.25 21.69 -7.99
C GLU A 77 -9.07 21.78 -7.02
N ARG A 78 -8.79 20.71 -6.26
CA ARG A 78 -7.61 20.63 -5.40
C ARG A 78 -6.30 20.76 -6.17
N GLU A 79 -6.23 20.18 -7.36
CA GLU A 79 -5.05 20.28 -8.23
C GLU A 79 -4.86 21.73 -8.71
N VAL A 80 -5.92 22.44 -9.09
CA VAL A 80 -5.86 23.86 -9.48
C VAL A 80 -5.36 24.73 -8.32
N GLU A 81 -5.87 24.50 -7.11
CA GLU A 81 -5.43 25.22 -5.90
C GLU A 81 -3.96 24.95 -5.56
N ALA A 82 -3.50 23.69 -5.71
CA ALA A 82 -2.10 23.33 -5.50
C ALA A 82 -1.19 24.04 -6.52
N LEU A 83 -1.52 23.94 -7.81
CA LEU A 83 -0.76 24.58 -8.90
C LEU A 83 -0.70 26.09 -8.74
N THR A 84 -1.79 26.73 -8.32
CA THR A 84 -1.83 28.19 -8.12
C THR A 84 -0.88 28.60 -7.00
N ARG A 85 -0.88 27.88 -5.88
CA ARG A 85 0.04 28.16 -4.76
C ARG A 85 1.50 27.95 -5.15
N GLU A 86 1.81 26.88 -5.89
CA GLU A 86 3.16 26.62 -6.38
C GLU A 86 3.63 27.72 -7.34
N TYR A 87 2.77 28.15 -8.26
CA TYR A 87 3.03 29.25 -9.17
C TYR A 87 3.35 30.54 -8.41
N GLU A 88 2.48 30.95 -7.49
CA GLU A 88 2.66 32.17 -6.70
C GLU A 88 3.93 32.13 -5.84
N ALA A 89 4.24 30.98 -5.25
CA ALA A 89 5.49 30.79 -4.51
C ALA A 89 6.72 30.97 -5.42
N ALA A 90 6.71 30.36 -6.60
CA ALA A 90 7.79 30.52 -7.58
C ALA A 90 7.92 31.97 -8.07
N LEU A 91 6.82 32.71 -8.18
CA LEU A 91 6.85 34.15 -8.48
C LEU A 91 7.47 34.96 -7.35
N ALA A 92 7.12 34.64 -6.11
CA ALA A 92 7.63 35.32 -4.94
C ALA A 92 9.15 35.18 -4.79
N GLU A 93 9.72 34.03 -5.15
CA GLU A 93 11.17 33.81 -5.16
C GLU A 93 11.92 34.76 -6.11
N MET A 94 11.26 35.14 -7.22
CA MET A 94 11.82 36.01 -8.24
C MET A 94 11.36 37.48 -8.09
N ALA A 95 10.53 37.76 -7.10
CA ALA A 95 9.96 39.08 -6.89
C ALA A 95 11.07 40.09 -6.55
N GLY A 96 11.06 41.23 -7.25
CA GLY A 96 12.04 42.30 -7.06
C GLY A 96 13.27 42.21 -7.98
N LEU A 97 13.42 41.14 -8.76
CA LEU A 97 14.42 41.09 -9.82
C LEU A 97 13.99 42.00 -10.99
N PRO A 98 14.90 42.80 -11.56
CA PRO A 98 14.56 43.70 -12.65
C PRO A 98 14.15 42.90 -13.89
N VAL A 99 12.93 43.14 -14.37
CA VAL A 99 12.40 42.57 -15.62
C VAL A 99 12.47 43.65 -16.70
N PRO A 100 12.98 43.35 -17.92
CA PRO A 100 13.02 44.31 -19.01
C PRO A 100 11.62 44.84 -19.37
N GLU A 101 11.48 46.16 -19.49
CA GLU A 101 10.21 46.82 -19.85
C GLU A 101 9.55 46.28 -21.13
N PRO A 102 10.30 45.93 -22.21
CA PRO A 102 9.68 45.36 -23.40
C PRO A 102 8.96 44.02 -23.17
N LEU A 103 9.29 43.29 -22.10
CA LEU A 103 8.70 41.99 -21.79
C LEU A 103 7.42 42.09 -20.95
N LEU A 104 7.23 43.19 -20.21
CA LEU A 104 6.06 43.43 -19.35
C LEU A 104 4.71 43.19 -20.04
N PRO A 105 4.42 43.67 -21.27
CA PRO A 105 3.13 43.43 -21.91
C PRO A 105 2.88 41.96 -22.24
N ALA A 106 3.94 41.20 -22.57
CA ALA A 106 3.83 39.78 -22.83
C ALA A 106 3.51 38.99 -21.55
N LEU A 107 4.12 39.37 -20.42
CA LEU A 107 3.82 38.79 -19.11
C LEU A 107 2.38 39.11 -18.68
N ALA A 108 1.95 40.38 -18.79
CA ALA A 108 0.59 40.78 -18.45
C ALA A 108 -0.48 40.04 -19.28
N THR A 109 -0.20 39.76 -20.55
CA THR A 109 -1.09 38.95 -21.40
C THR A 109 -1.24 37.52 -20.89
N LEU A 110 -0.14 36.92 -20.40
CA LEU A 110 -0.17 35.56 -19.83
C LEU A 110 -0.90 35.53 -18.48
N ASP A 111 -0.73 36.55 -17.65
CA ASP A 111 -1.46 36.66 -16.39
C ASP A 111 -2.97 36.81 -16.63
N ALA A 112 -3.36 37.69 -17.57
CA ALA A 112 -4.77 37.82 -17.97
C ALA A 112 -5.34 36.51 -18.53
N SER A 113 -4.56 35.79 -19.35
CA SER A 113 -4.97 34.47 -19.88
C SER A 113 -5.14 33.45 -18.76
N ALA A 114 -4.30 33.47 -17.73
CA ALA A 114 -4.42 32.57 -16.60
C ALA A 114 -5.70 32.84 -15.80
N GLU A 115 -6.05 34.11 -15.57
CA GLU A 115 -7.32 34.48 -14.92
C GLU A 115 -8.54 33.97 -15.71
N GLU A 116 -8.53 34.15 -17.03
CA GLU A 116 -9.62 33.68 -17.89
C GLU A 116 -9.77 32.14 -17.83
N ILE A 117 -8.66 31.41 -17.85
CA ILE A 117 -8.68 29.94 -17.73
C ILE A 117 -9.20 29.52 -16.35
N ARG A 118 -8.82 30.21 -15.26
CA ARG A 118 -9.34 29.93 -13.92
C ARG A 118 -10.84 30.22 -13.81
N GLY A 119 -11.31 31.31 -14.41
CA GLY A 119 -12.74 31.60 -14.51
C GLY A 119 -13.51 30.50 -15.24
N ALA A 120 -13.00 30.04 -16.39
CA ALA A 120 -13.59 28.94 -17.14
C ALA A 120 -13.56 27.60 -16.37
N LEU A 121 -12.51 27.35 -15.57
CA LEU A 121 -12.44 26.19 -14.68
C LEU A 121 -13.47 26.24 -13.55
N ALA A 122 -13.81 27.42 -13.04
CA ALA A 122 -14.87 27.56 -12.04
C ALA A 122 -16.25 27.19 -12.63
N GLU A 123 -16.48 27.47 -13.92
CA GLU A 123 -17.69 27.04 -14.62
C GLU A 123 -17.67 25.54 -14.98
N GLN A 124 -16.49 25.00 -15.31
CA GLN A 124 -16.30 23.63 -15.78
C GLN A 124 -15.16 22.91 -15.02
N PRO A 125 -15.36 22.55 -13.73
CA PRO A 125 -14.31 22.04 -12.86
C PRO A 125 -13.77 20.67 -13.27
N GLY A 126 -14.49 19.91 -14.09
CA GLY A 126 -14.04 18.61 -14.61
C GLY A 126 -13.20 18.68 -15.89
N SER A 127 -12.90 19.87 -16.41
CA SER A 127 -12.23 20.01 -17.72
C SER A 127 -10.71 19.82 -17.63
N THR A 128 -10.26 18.59 -17.90
CA THR A 128 -8.82 18.24 -17.98
C THR A 128 -8.07 19.10 -19.01
N ARG A 129 -8.72 19.45 -20.13
CA ARG A 129 -8.15 20.34 -21.16
C ARG A 129 -7.82 21.73 -20.60
N LEU A 130 -8.72 22.31 -19.80
CA LEU A 130 -8.51 23.63 -19.21
C LEU A 130 -7.40 23.59 -18.14
N LEU A 131 -7.35 22.52 -17.34
CA LEU A 131 -6.25 22.27 -16.40
C LEU A 131 -4.90 22.23 -17.12
N ASP A 132 -4.80 21.46 -18.22
CA ASP A 132 -3.60 21.40 -19.05
C ASP A 132 -3.24 22.77 -19.66
N GLN A 133 -4.25 23.54 -20.06
CA GLN A 133 -4.07 24.89 -20.59
C GLN A 133 -3.49 25.82 -19.51
N LEU A 134 -4.00 25.75 -18.28
CA LEU A 134 -3.49 26.51 -17.13
C LEU A 134 -2.03 26.18 -16.85
N LYS A 135 -1.69 24.89 -16.77
CA LYS A 135 -0.31 24.40 -16.56
C LYS A 135 0.65 24.95 -17.60
N ARG A 136 0.26 24.92 -18.88
CA ARG A 136 1.07 25.48 -19.99
C ARG A 136 1.27 26.98 -19.86
N THR A 137 0.23 27.73 -19.49
CA THR A 137 0.30 29.19 -19.31
C THR A 137 1.27 29.56 -18.18
N TYR A 138 1.16 28.91 -17.01
CA TYR A 138 2.07 29.13 -15.88
C TYR A 138 3.52 28.80 -16.22
N THR A 139 3.75 27.64 -16.85
CA THR A 139 5.10 27.23 -17.28
C THR A 139 5.72 28.26 -18.22
N ARG A 140 4.93 28.76 -19.19
CA ARG A 140 5.40 29.76 -20.16
C ARG A 140 5.73 31.10 -19.49
N ARG A 141 4.90 31.56 -18.56
CA ARG A 141 5.15 32.79 -17.79
C ARG A 141 6.44 32.66 -16.99
N LEU A 142 6.59 31.57 -16.23
CA LEU A 142 7.79 31.29 -15.43
C LEU A 142 9.04 31.26 -16.30
N ALA A 143 9.03 30.51 -17.41
CA ALA A 143 10.16 30.43 -18.33
C ALA A 143 10.54 31.79 -18.93
N LEU A 144 9.56 32.61 -19.31
CA LEU A 144 9.83 33.97 -19.81
C LEU A 144 10.45 34.86 -18.75
N THR A 145 10.00 34.75 -17.51
CA THR A 145 10.54 35.54 -16.40
C THR A 145 11.96 35.10 -16.05
N GLN A 146 12.21 33.79 -16.01
CA GLN A 146 13.54 33.24 -15.76
C GLN A 146 14.52 33.68 -16.84
N ARG A 147 14.10 33.65 -18.11
CA ARG A 147 14.91 34.14 -19.23
C ARG A 147 15.17 35.65 -19.15
N ALA A 148 14.23 36.44 -18.63
CA ALA A 148 14.42 37.87 -18.43
C ALA A 148 15.42 38.19 -17.31
N VAL A 149 15.51 37.33 -16.30
CA VAL A 149 16.41 37.50 -15.16
C VAL A 149 17.82 36.98 -15.48
N LEU A 150 17.92 35.89 -16.25
CA LEU A 150 19.19 35.20 -16.54
C LEU A 150 19.88 35.65 -17.85
N GLY A 151 19.17 36.36 -18.71
CA GLY A 151 19.66 36.84 -20.02
C GLY A 151 19.99 38.31 -20.01
#